data_AF-A0A373F9W7-F1
#
_entry.id   AF-A0A373F9W7-F1
#
_cell.length_a   1.000
_cell.length_b   1.000
_cell.length_c   1.000
_cell.angle_alpha   90.00
_cell.angle_beta   90.00
_cell.angle_gamma   90.00
#
_symmetry.space_group_name_H-M   'P 1'
#
loop_
_entity.id
_entity.type
_entity.pdbx_description
1 polymer ?
#
loop_
_entity_poly.entity_id
_entity_poly.type
_entity_poly.pdbx_seq_one_letter_code
_entity_poly.pdbx_strand_id
1 'polypeptide(L)' 'MEFVEHFLNISRATLYRKMDASQFPKPIKHGHINFWPLSVIEQFATGQWTAQFTQTSHPVSE' A
#
# COMPACT_ATOMS: atom_id res chain seq x y z
N MET A 1 5.97 -10.19 -6.30
CA MET A 1 5.58 -9.04 -5.44
C MET A 1 6.81 -8.22 -5.03
N GLU A 2 7.93 -8.28 -5.77
CA GLU A 2 9.22 -7.74 -5.32
C GLU A 2 9.41 -6.24 -5.54
N PHE A 3 8.56 -5.62 -6.38
CA PHE A 3 8.69 -4.19 -6.71
C PHE A 3 8.66 -3.30 -5.45
N VAL A 4 7.70 -3.52 -4.55
CA VAL A 4 7.51 -2.67 -3.36
C VAL A 4 8.71 -2.79 -2.41
N GLU A 5 9.23 -4.01 -2.23
CA GLU A 5 10.37 -4.29 -1.36
C GLU A 5 11.64 -3.62 -1.89
N HIS A 6 11.89 -3.73 -3.21
CA HIS A 6 13.04 -3.11 -3.87
C HIS A 6 12.91 -1.59 -3.90
N PHE A 7 11.73 -1.07 -4.23
CA PHE A 7 11.49 0.37 -4.33
C PHE A 7 11.67 1.07 -2.98
N LEU A 8 11.18 0.46 -1.90
CA LEU A 8 11.29 1.00 -0.54
C LEU A 8 12.62 0.65 0.14
N ASN A 9 13.45 -0.18 -0.49
CA ASN A 9 14.68 -0.72 0.08
C ASN A 9 14.45 -1.35 1.48
N ILE A 10 13.37 -2.11 1.65
CA ILE A 10 13.05 -2.83 2.88
C ILE A 10 12.76 -4.29 2.61
N SER A 11 13.07 -5.16 3.57
CA SER A 11 12.74 -6.57 3.47
C SER A 11 11.23 -6.82 3.52
N ARG A 12 10.77 -7.89 2.87
CA ARG A 12 9.40 -8.40 2.95
C ARG A 12 8.85 -8.49 4.37
N ALA A 13 9.66 -9.02 5.30
CA ALA A 13 9.28 -9.14 6.71
C ALA A 13 9.04 -7.78 7.36
N THR A 14 9.87 -6.79 7.03
CA THR A 14 9.71 -5.41 7.52
C THR A 14 8.45 -4.76 6.97
N LEU A 15 8.17 -4.99 5.68
CA LEU A 15 6.94 -4.52 5.03
C LEU A 15 5.70 -5.07 5.74
N TYR A 16 5.62 -6.40 5.94
CA TYR A 16 4.50 -7.01 6.67
C TYR A 16 4.40 -6.55 8.11
N ARG A 17 5.52 -6.41 8.83
CA ARG A 17 5.52 -5.88 10.20
C ARG A 17 4.95 -4.46 10.26
N LYS A 18 5.27 -3.62 9.27
CA LYS A 18 4.69 -2.27 9.14
C LYS A 18 3.21 -2.30 8.80
N MET A 19 2.77 -3.25 7.96
CA MET A 19 1.34 -3.48 7.70
C MET A 19 0.58 -3.89 8.96
N ASP A 20 1.11 -4.83 9.74
CA ASP A 20 0.50 -5.29 10.98
C ASP A 20 0.45 -4.18 12.03
N ALA A 21 1.49 -3.35 12.08
CA ALA A 21 1.54 -2.15 12.94
C ALA A 21 0.68 -0.99 12.43
N SER A 22 -0.11 -1.16 11.35
CA SER A 22 -0.90 -0.10 10.71
C SER A 22 -0.07 1.13 10.27
N GLN A 23 1.22 0.93 10.03
CA GLN A 23 2.17 1.92 9.52
C GLN A 23 2.34 1.86 8.00
N PHE A 24 1.77 0.85 7.34
CA PHE A 24 1.74 0.70 5.89
C PHE A 24 0.36 0.15 5.49
N PRO A 25 -0.24 0.60 4.38
CA PRO A 25 -1.58 0.17 4.03
C PRO A 25 -1.60 -1.29 3.57
N LYS A 26 -2.76 -1.94 3.74
CA LYS A 26 -3.00 -3.25 3.17
C LYS A 26 -3.10 -3.14 1.64
N PRO A 27 -2.67 -4.17 0.88
CA PRO A 27 -2.77 -4.15 -0.55
C PRO A 27 -4.24 -4.14 -0.98
N ILE A 28 -4.50 -3.52 -2.12
CA ILE A 28 -5.78 -3.61 -2.81
C ILE A 28 -5.84 -5.00 -3.45
N LYS A 29 -6.92 -5.73 -3.18
CA LYS A 29 -7.21 -7.03 -3.78
C LYS A 29 -8.01 -6.83 -5.06
N HIS A 30 -7.46 -7.26 -6.20
CA HIS A 30 -8.15 -7.28 -7.47
C HIS A 30 -8.05 -8.69 -8.07
N GLY A 31 -9.17 -9.43 -7.97
CA GLY A 31 -9.20 -10.86 -8.30
C GLY A 31 -8.22 -11.67 -7.45
N HIS A 32 -7.26 -12.32 -8.12
CA HIS A 32 -6.19 -13.11 -7.49
C HIS A 32 -4.91 -12.33 -7.19
N ILE A 33 -4.87 -11.03 -7.52
CA ILE A 33 -3.67 -10.20 -7.39
C ILE A 33 -3.85 -9.20 -6.26
N ASN A 34 -2.81 -9.07 -5.45
CA ASN A 34 -2.68 -8.03 -4.44
C ASN A 34 -1.68 -6.99 -4.97
N PHE A 35 -2.05 -5.72 -4.96
CA PHE A 35 -1.17 -4.64 -5.40
C PHE A 35 -1.36 -3.37 -4.57
N TRP A 36 -0.36 -2.49 -4.63
CA TRP A 36 -0.43 -1.15 -4.07
C TRP A 36 -0.33 -0.13 -5.20
N PRO A 37 -1.14 0.94 -5.19
CA PRO A 37 -0.94 2.05 -6.11
C PRO A 37 0.45 2.64 -5.95
N LEU A 38 1.09 3.03 -7.06
CA LEU A 38 2.42 3.63 -7.02
C LEU A 38 2.47 4.88 -6.13
N SER A 39 1.45 5.73 -6.20
CA SER A 39 1.33 6.94 -5.38
C SER A 39 1.41 6.65 -3.87
N VAL A 40 0.85 5.53 -3.43
CA VAL A 40 0.90 5.10 -2.02
C VAL A 40 2.31 4.69 -1.63
N ILE A 41 3.00 3.95 -2.52
CA ILE A 41 4.39 3.52 -2.31
C ILE A 41 5.32 4.75 -2.26
N GLU A 42 5.12 5.71 -3.17
CA GLU A 42 5.90 6.96 -3.23
C GLU A 42 5.68 7.85 -2.01
N GLN A 43 4.43 8.02 -1.57
CA GLN A 43 4.14 8.77 -0.35
C GLN A 43 4.76 8.11 0.88
N PHE A 44 4.78 6.78 0.93
CA PHE A 44 5.45 6.07 2.00
C PHE A 44 6.98 6.25 1.96
N ALA A 45 7.59 6.17 0.77
CA ALA A 45 9.01 6.41 0.59
C ALA A 45 9.45 7.82 1.00
N THR A 46 8.59 8.82 0.76
CA THR A 46 8.83 10.23 1.09
C THR A 46 8.42 10.62 2.52
N GLY A 47 7.90 9.68 3.31
CA GLY A 47 7.41 9.93 4.67
C GLY A 47 6.14 10.79 4.73
N GLN A 48 5.50 11.04 3.59
CA GLN A 48 4.25 11.81 3.46
C GLN A 48 3.00 10.92 3.57
N TRP A 49 3.18 9.62 3.76
CA TRP A 49 2.05 8.71 3.91
C TRP A 49 1.23 9.07 5.14
N THR A 50 -0.04 9.41 4.91
CA THR A 50 -1.05 9.57 5.94
C THR A 50 -2.04 8.42 5.80
N ALA A 51 -2.52 7.87 6.91
CA ALA A 51 -3.50 6.77 6.92
C ALA A 51 -4.88 7.15 6.31
N GLN A 52 -5.02 8.35 5.74
CA GLN A 52 -6.26 8.92 5.20
C GLN A 52 -6.67 8.39 3.83
N PHE A 53 -6.04 7.33 3.30
CA PHE A 53 -6.62 6.59 2.17
C PHE A 53 -7.79 5.73 2.65
N THR A 54 -8.84 6.40 3.08
CA THR A 54 -10.20 5.87 3.03
C THR A 54 -10.41 5.46 1.57
N GLN A 55 -10.58 4.16 1.32
CA GLN A 55 -11.04 3.67 0.04
C GLN A 55 -12.33 4.43 -0.29
N THR A 56 -12.26 5.42 -1.16
CA THR A 56 -13.44 5.95 -1.83
C THR A 56 -13.93 4.82 -2.71
N SER A 57 -14.81 4.00 -2.15
CA SER A 57 -15.84 3.30 -2.88
C SER A 57 -16.55 4.38 -3.69
N HIS A 58 -16.16 4.59 -4.94
CA HIS A 58 -17.02 5.33 -5.86
C HIS A 58 -18.31 4.51 -5.96
N PRO A 59 -19.48 5.04 -5.57
CA PRO A 59 -20.72 4.45 -6.03
C PRO A 59 -20.71 4.62 -7.54
N VAL A 60 -20.72 3.51 -8.27
CA VAL A 60 -21.11 3.53 -9.69
C VAL A 60 -22.55 4.01 -9.68
N SER A 61 -22.77 5.26 -10.06
CA SER A 61 -24.10 5.76 -10.39
C SER A 61 -24.52 5.17 -11.73
N GLU A 62 -25.72 4.58 -11.73
CA GLU A 62 -26.52 4.13 -12.88
C GLU A 62 -26.67 5.19 -13.98
#